data_AF-A0A1Q7VB61-F1
#
_entry.id   AF-A0A1Q7VB61-F1
#
_cell.length_a   1.000
_cell.length_b   1.000
_cell.length_c   1.000
_cell.angle_alpha   90.00
_cell.angle_beta   90.00
_cell.angle_gamma   90.00
#
_symmetry.space_group_name_H-M   'P 1'
#
loop_
_entity.id
_entity.type
_entity.pdbx_description
1 polymer ?
#
loop_
_entity_poly.entity_id
_entity_poly.type
_entity_poly.pdbx_seq_one_letter_code
_entity_poly.pdbx_strand_id
1 'polypeptide(L)'
;MLLTRYIHRFREVPNVRHPRTFTEHVLVRMLFDRDPRLALFADKLSARAYAKARLGGEANLTTLYAVVDTAVEIRNLALPDRFVMKPNHMSGAFKIVRDATKVERAELETLAASWLETNYGVAPYEWAYRGIRPRVLFEELLEHNGELAIDYNVYCFGGEPRFVRVWRGKFGPELTVTTYDTDFRQIPTWLVPSSLRRIREETDPPPN
;
A
#
# COMPACT_ATOMS: atom_id res chain seq x y z
N MET A 1 10.25 -19.71 -8.99
CA MET A 1 8.99 -19.51 -8.24
C MET A 1 8.09 -18.40 -8.82
N LEU A 2 8.57 -17.22 -9.26
CA LEU A 2 7.70 -16.20 -9.91
C LEU A 2 7.08 -16.67 -11.24
N LEU A 3 7.87 -17.24 -12.14
CA LEU A 3 7.39 -17.80 -13.41
C LEU A 3 6.36 -18.90 -13.17
N THR A 4 6.61 -19.79 -12.20
CA THR A 4 5.66 -20.83 -11.78
C THR A 4 4.35 -20.24 -11.29
N ARG A 5 4.39 -19.19 -10.44
CA ARG A 5 3.20 -18.48 -9.97
C ARG A 5 2.43 -17.84 -11.12
N TYR A 6 3.13 -17.21 -12.06
CA TYR A 6 2.53 -16.63 -13.26
C TYR A 6 1.80 -17.72 -14.06
N ILE A 7 2.48 -18.81 -14.41
CA ILE A 7 1.91 -19.91 -15.20
C ILE A 7 0.71 -20.53 -14.49
N HIS A 8 0.79 -20.74 -13.18
CA HIS A 8 -0.33 -21.27 -12.42
C HIS A 8 -1.54 -20.32 -12.41
N ARG A 9 -1.31 -19.01 -12.29
CA ARG A 9 -2.36 -18.00 -12.20
C ARG A 9 -3.03 -17.72 -13.55
N PHE A 10 -2.24 -17.58 -14.61
CA PHE A 10 -2.69 -17.16 -15.93
C PHE A 10 -2.86 -18.32 -16.90
N ARG A 11 -2.40 -19.52 -16.53
CA ARG A 11 -2.42 -20.73 -17.39
C ARG A 11 -1.65 -20.55 -18.70
N GLU A 12 -0.69 -19.62 -18.72
CA GLU A 12 0.11 -19.24 -19.88
C GLU A 12 1.59 -19.09 -19.49
N VAL A 13 2.48 -19.39 -20.43
CA VAL A 13 3.92 -19.15 -20.28
C VAL A 13 4.22 -17.70 -20.68
N PRO A 14 4.78 -16.86 -19.79
CA PRO A 14 5.03 -15.46 -20.10
C PRO A 14 6.20 -15.31 -21.08
N ASN A 15 6.07 -14.40 -22.05
CA ASN A 15 7.18 -14.00 -22.90
C ASN A 15 8.06 -12.95 -22.20
N VAL A 16 9.06 -13.41 -21.44
CA VAL A 16 9.99 -12.50 -20.73
C VAL A 16 10.99 -11.79 -21.65
N ARG A 17 11.19 -12.26 -22.89
CA ARG A 17 12.09 -11.63 -23.87
C ARG A 17 11.41 -10.49 -24.62
N HIS A 18 10.14 -10.69 -24.98
CA HIS A 18 9.30 -9.73 -25.69
C HIS A 18 7.93 -9.64 -25.02
N PRO A 19 7.85 -9.01 -23.82
CA PRO A 19 6.59 -8.88 -23.08
C PRO A 19 5.56 -8.11 -23.92
N ARG A 20 4.32 -8.59 -23.94
CA ARG A 20 3.21 -7.99 -24.71
C ARG A 20 2.08 -7.50 -23.80
N THR A 21 1.82 -8.21 -22.70
CA THR A 21 0.77 -7.86 -21.76
C THR A 21 1.31 -7.02 -20.60
N PHE A 22 0.44 -6.24 -19.96
CA PHE A 22 0.79 -5.50 -18.74
C PHE A 22 1.43 -6.41 -17.68
N THR A 23 0.85 -7.60 -17.47
CA THR A 23 1.36 -8.54 -16.47
C THR A 23 2.74 -9.08 -16.83
N GLU A 24 3.02 -9.35 -18.11
CA GLU A 24 4.36 -9.74 -18.56
C GLU A 24 5.37 -8.61 -18.32
N HIS A 25 5.00 -7.36 -18.61
CA HIS A 25 5.86 -6.20 -18.31
C HIS A 25 6.14 -6.08 -16.80
N VAL A 26 5.11 -6.25 -15.94
CA VAL A 26 5.29 -6.25 -14.48
C VAL A 26 6.23 -7.38 -14.06
N LEU A 27 6.02 -8.60 -14.59
CA LEU A 27 6.88 -9.75 -14.29
C LEU A 27 8.34 -9.49 -14.66
N VAL A 28 8.60 -8.95 -15.86
CA VAL A 28 9.95 -8.58 -16.31
C VAL A 28 10.58 -7.58 -15.35
N ARG A 29 9.83 -6.56 -14.89
CA ARG A 29 10.33 -5.61 -13.88
C ARG A 29 10.65 -6.31 -12.57
N MET A 30 9.79 -7.18 -12.06
CA MET A 30 10.04 -7.91 -10.81
C MET A 30 11.30 -8.80 -10.89
N LEU A 31 11.60 -9.36 -12.06
CA LEU A 31 12.75 -10.24 -12.28
C LEU A 31 14.06 -9.46 -12.46
N PHE A 32 14.04 -8.38 -13.23
CA PHE A 32 15.27 -7.77 -13.78
C PHE A 32 15.47 -6.30 -13.44
N ASP A 33 14.41 -5.55 -13.11
CA ASP A 33 14.56 -4.15 -12.74
C ASP A 33 15.21 -4.04 -11.36
N ARG A 34 16.28 -3.22 -11.27
CA ARG A 34 17.07 -2.97 -10.06
C ARG A 34 17.23 -1.49 -9.76
N ASP A 35 16.31 -0.68 -10.27
CA ASP A 35 16.27 0.74 -9.98
C ASP A 35 16.18 1.01 -8.47
N PRO A 36 17.14 1.71 -7.86
CA PRO A 36 17.15 1.97 -6.41
C PRO A 36 15.91 2.76 -5.94
N ARG A 37 15.21 3.46 -6.84
CA ARG A 37 13.94 4.13 -6.52
C ARG A 37 12.87 3.16 -6.04
N LEU A 38 12.90 1.89 -6.48
CA LEU A 38 11.94 0.88 -6.03
C LEU A 38 12.11 0.58 -4.53
N ALA A 39 13.34 0.53 -4.03
CA ALA A 39 13.60 0.38 -2.60
C ALA A 39 13.19 1.63 -1.80
N LEU A 40 13.47 2.82 -2.35
CA LEU A 40 13.04 4.09 -1.76
C LEU A 40 11.51 4.15 -1.59
N PHE A 41 10.74 3.70 -2.59
CA PHE A 41 9.27 3.70 -2.52
C PHE A 41 8.70 2.54 -1.71
N ALA A 42 9.45 1.44 -1.54
CA ALA A 42 9.04 0.32 -0.69
C ALA A 42 9.15 0.65 0.82
N ASP A 43 10.12 1.47 1.22
CA ASP A 43 10.21 1.98 2.60
C ASP A 43 9.22 3.13 2.82
N LYS A 44 8.18 2.91 3.62
CA LYS A 44 7.14 3.94 3.89
C LYS A 44 7.71 5.25 4.42
N LEU A 45 8.80 5.21 5.18
CA LEU A 45 9.42 6.43 5.73
C LEU A 45 10.18 7.20 4.66
N SER A 46 10.94 6.49 3.81
CA SER A 46 11.64 7.09 2.67
C SER A 46 10.66 7.61 1.61
N ALA A 47 9.60 6.86 1.32
CA ALA A 47 8.52 7.28 0.43
C ALA A 47 7.83 8.55 0.95
N ARG A 48 7.55 8.62 2.26
CA ARG A 48 7.00 9.82 2.91
C ARG A 48 7.93 11.02 2.76
N ALA A 49 9.23 10.85 3.02
CA ALA A 49 10.21 11.93 2.88
C ALA A 49 10.30 12.43 1.43
N TYR A 50 10.28 11.50 0.46
CA TYR A 50 10.23 11.84 -0.96
C TYR A 50 8.97 12.66 -1.31
N ALA A 51 7.80 12.22 -0.86
CA ALA A 51 6.54 12.93 -1.09
C ALA A 51 6.56 14.33 -0.48
N LYS A 52 7.05 14.47 0.78
CA LYS A 52 7.24 15.77 1.45
C LYS A 52 8.07 16.73 0.59
N ALA A 53 9.22 16.26 0.10
CA ALA A 53 10.11 17.06 -0.72
C ALA A 53 9.48 17.46 -2.06
N ARG A 54 8.72 16.56 -2.70
CA ARG A 54 8.06 16.82 -3.99
C ARG A 54 6.85 17.75 -3.89
N LEU A 55 6.11 17.69 -2.78
CA LEU A 55 4.90 18.48 -2.55
C LEU A 55 5.18 19.80 -1.82
N GLY A 56 6.44 20.05 -1.44
CA GLY A 56 6.84 21.30 -0.77
C GLY A 56 6.38 21.42 0.68
N GLY A 57 6.01 20.32 1.35
CA GLY A 57 5.55 20.36 2.73
C GLY A 57 4.80 19.12 3.20
N GLU A 58 4.19 19.22 4.37
CA GLU A 58 3.47 18.12 5.03
C GLU A 58 1.95 18.22 4.88
N ALA A 59 1.43 19.28 4.25
CA ALA A 59 -0.02 19.53 4.14
C ALA A 59 -0.80 18.38 3.47
N ASN A 60 -0.14 17.59 2.62
CA ASN A 60 -0.72 16.44 1.93
C ASN A 60 -0.27 15.09 2.53
N LEU A 61 0.31 15.09 3.72
CA LEU A 61 0.77 13.90 4.42
C LEU A 61 -0.01 13.73 5.71
N THR A 62 -0.33 12.48 6.05
CA THR A 62 -0.86 12.13 7.38
C THR A 62 0.02 12.68 8.48
N THR A 63 -0.54 13.10 9.61
CA THR A 63 0.29 13.45 10.77
C THR A 63 1.10 12.24 11.22
N LEU A 64 2.42 12.39 11.37
CA LEU A 64 3.30 11.33 11.88
C LEU A 64 3.57 11.58 13.36
N TYR A 65 3.03 10.73 14.23
CA TYR A 65 3.11 10.89 15.67
C TYR A 65 4.43 10.38 16.25
N ALA A 66 4.89 9.21 15.76
CA ALA A 66 6.12 8.59 16.25
C ALA A 66 6.71 7.63 15.22
N VAL A 67 8.03 7.41 15.35
CA VAL A 67 8.76 6.32 14.72
C VAL A 67 9.65 5.71 15.80
N VAL A 68 9.64 4.39 15.91
CA VAL A 68 10.46 3.65 16.87
C VAL A 68 11.34 2.63 16.14
N ASP A 69 12.54 2.44 16.68
CA ASP A 69 13.48 1.43 16.20
C ASP A 69 13.34 0.10 16.96
N THR A 70 12.82 0.16 18.19
CA THR A 70 12.60 -1.00 19.05
C THR A 70 11.18 -1.04 19.59
N ALA A 71 10.69 -2.25 19.91
CA ALA A 71 9.36 -2.41 20.49
C ALA A 71 9.23 -1.71 21.86
N VAL A 72 10.29 -1.74 22.69
CA VAL A 72 10.27 -1.22 24.07
C VAL A 72 10.00 0.29 24.14
N GLU A 73 10.40 1.05 23.13
CA GLU A 73 10.14 2.49 23.05
C GLU A 73 8.64 2.83 23.08
N ILE A 74 7.77 1.89 22.67
CA ILE A 74 6.30 2.07 22.63
C ILE A 74 5.73 2.33 24.02
N ARG A 75 6.35 1.84 25.10
CA ARG A 75 5.87 2.00 26.49
C ARG A 75 5.59 3.44 26.87
N ASN A 76 6.45 4.34 26.41
CA ASN A 76 6.48 5.73 26.85
C ASN A 76 6.00 6.71 25.77
N LEU A 77 5.51 6.23 24.63
CA LEU A 77 5.01 7.11 23.58
C LEU A 77 3.74 7.84 24.03
N ALA A 78 3.73 9.15 23.87
CA ALA A 78 2.50 9.94 23.89
C ALA A 78 1.78 9.76 22.55
N LEU A 79 0.80 8.86 22.50
CA LEU A 79 -0.02 8.60 21.32
C LEU A 79 -1.39 9.25 21.49
N PRO A 80 -2.00 9.77 20.41
CA PRO A 80 -3.40 10.20 20.45
C PRO A 80 -4.34 9.01 20.66
N ASP A 81 -5.61 9.28 20.90
CA ASP A 81 -6.62 8.23 21.08
C ASP A 81 -6.84 7.36 19.82
N ARG A 82 -6.57 7.94 18.64
CA ARG A 82 -6.77 7.29 17.34
C ARG A 82 -5.52 7.37 16.48
N PHE A 83 -5.04 6.22 16.00
CA PHE A 83 -3.86 6.13 15.15
C PHE A 83 -3.82 4.84 14.33
N VAL A 84 -2.95 4.83 13.32
CA VAL A 84 -2.52 3.64 12.61
C VAL A 84 -1.07 3.35 12.98
N MET A 85 -0.82 2.13 13.44
CA MET A 85 0.51 1.60 13.67
C MET A 85 0.89 0.69 12.50
N LYS A 86 2.05 0.87 11.88
CA LYS A 86 2.50 0.04 10.75
C LYS A 86 4.02 -0.07 10.67
N PRO A 87 4.57 -1.18 10.16
CA PRO A 87 5.99 -1.30 9.84
C PRO A 87 6.31 -0.58 8.53
N ASN A 88 7.51 0.01 8.45
CA ASN A 88 7.94 0.73 7.26
C ASN A 88 8.34 -0.18 6.08
N HIS A 89 8.79 -1.40 6.37
CA HIS A 89 9.58 -2.24 5.47
C HIS A 89 8.83 -3.47 4.91
N MET A 90 7.50 -3.53 5.03
CA MET A 90 6.69 -4.63 4.53
C MET A 90 5.29 -4.19 4.10
N SER A 91 4.60 -4.99 3.29
CA SER A 91 3.22 -4.74 2.89
C SER A 91 2.23 -5.62 3.67
N GLY A 92 0.98 -5.17 3.77
CA GLY A 92 -0.12 -5.93 4.37
C GLY A 92 -0.18 -5.96 5.90
N ALA A 93 0.79 -5.34 6.59
CA ALA A 93 0.80 -5.25 8.05
C ALA A 93 0.44 -3.84 8.53
N PHE A 94 -0.56 -3.74 9.40
CA PHE A 94 -0.96 -2.54 10.13
C PHE A 94 -1.89 -2.91 11.29
N LYS A 95 -2.03 -2.00 12.26
CA LYS A 95 -3.04 -2.04 13.33
C LYS A 95 -3.74 -0.69 13.37
N ILE A 96 -5.06 -0.71 13.24
CA ILE A 96 -5.91 0.47 13.43
C ILE A 96 -6.33 0.50 14.90
N VAL A 97 -6.13 1.65 15.54
CA VAL A 97 -6.61 1.94 16.90
C VAL A 97 -7.59 3.10 16.80
N ARG A 98 -8.86 2.83 17.14
CA ARG A 98 -9.95 3.83 17.17
C ARG A 98 -10.27 4.35 18.57
N ASP A 99 -9.68 3.71 19.58
CA ASP A 99 -9.87 4.00 20.99
C ASP A 99 -8.64 3.41 21.70
N ALA A 100 -7.74 4.28 22.15
CA ALA A 100 -6.48 3.86 22.75
C ALA A 100 -6.69 3.23 24.13
N THR A 101 -7.83 3.49 24.78
CA THR A 101 -8.17 2.90 26.08
C THR A 101 -8.49 1.41 25.99
N LYS A 102 -8.79 0.91 24.78
CA LYS A 102 -9.11 -0.49 24.51
C LYS A 102 -7.92 -1.32 24.04
N VAL A 103 -6.72 -0.74 24.02
CA VAL A 103 -5.52 -1.42 23.53
C VAL A 103 -4.42 -1.36 24.57
N GLU A 104 -3.98 -2.54 25.00
CA GLU A 104 -2.85 -2.67 25.92
C GLU A 104 -1.54 -2.34 25.20
N ARG A 105 -0.67 -1.55 25.84
CA ARG A 105 0.65 -1.23 25.25
C ARG A 105 1.48 -2.48 24.98
N ALA A 106 1.36 -3.49 25.83
CA ALA A 106 2.02 -4.78 25.65
C ALA A 106 1.59 -5.50 24.35
N GLU A 107 0.34 -5.32 23.89
CA GLU A 107 -0.13 -5.83 22.60
C GLU A 107 0.63 -5.15 21.44
N LEU A 108 0.74 -3.82 21.50
CA LEU A 108 1.46 -3.03 20.50
C LEU A 108 2.95 -3.38 20.47
N GLU A 109 3.58 -3.56 21.63
CA GLU A 109 4.96 -4.03 21.73
C GLU A 109 5.17 -5.40 21.09
N THR A 110 4.30 -6.36 21.40
CA THR A 110 4.38 -7.72 20.85
C THR A 110 4.26 -7.70 19.33
N LEU A 111 3.30 -6.93 18.80
CA LEU A 111 3.11 -6.78 17.37
C LEU A 111 4.30 -6.09 16.69
N ALA A 112 4.84 -5.04 17.32
CA ALA A 112 6.02 -4.34 16.84
C ALA A 112 7.23 -5.27 16.77
N ALA A 113 7.48 -6.05 17.84
CA ALA A 113 8.59 -7.00 17.90
C ALA A 113 8.50 -8.02 16.74
N SER A 114 7.31 -8.60 16.52
CA SER A 114 7.07 -9.51 15.40
C SER A 114 7.39 -8.87 14.05
N TRP A 115 6.97 -7.63 13.82
CA TRP A 115 7.26 -6.93 12.56
C TRP A 115 8.75 -6.59 12.43
N LEU A 116 9.42 -6.14 13.49
CA LEU A 116 10.83 -5.77 13.46
C LEU A 116 11.75 -6.97 13.18
N GLU A 117 11.34 -8.17 13.63
CA GLU A 117 12.05 -9.43 13.36
C GLU A 117 11.74 -10.01 11.96
N THR A 118 10.71 -9.50 11.27
CA THR A 118 10.28 -10.04 9.99
C THR A 118 11.24 -9.64 8.88
N ASN A 119 11.91 -10.62 8.29
CA ASN A 119 12.76 -10.40 7.11
C ASN A 119 11.95 -10.43 5.80
N TYR A 120 11.14 -9.39 5.58
CA TYR A 120 10.19 -9.34 4.46
C TYR A 120 10.87 -9.41 3.08
N GLY A 121 12.04 -8.77 2.94
CA GLY A 121 12.82 -8.73 1.69
C GLY A 121 13.49 -10.05 1.29
N VAL A 122 13.41 -11.11 2.11
CA VAL A 122 13.89 -12.46 1.76
C VAL A 122 12.85 -13.26 0.97
N ALA A 123 11.60 -12.81 0.90
CA ALA A 123 10.63 -13.36 -0.05
C ALA A 123 11.26 -13.31 -1.46
N PRO A 124 11.32 -14.42 -2.22
CA PRO A 124 12.31 -14.59 -3.30
C PRO A 124 12.29 -13.57 -4.44
N TYR A 125 11.35 -12.63 -4.47
CA TYR A 125 11.24 -11.62 -5.54
C TYR A 125 10.69 -10.27 -5.06
N GLU A 126 10.77 -10.01 -3.75
CA GLU A 126 10.45 -8.71 -3.15
C GLU A 126 11.76 -7.97 -2.81
N TRP A 127 12.70 -8.02 -3.75
CA TRP A 127 14.06 -7.51 -3.57
C TRP A 127 14.09 -6.03 -3.19
N ALA A 128 13.09 -5.25 -3.60
CA ALA A 128 12.98 -3.83 -3.28
C ALA A 128 12.86 -3.59 -1.76
N TYR A 129 12.33 -4.55 -1.01
CA TYR A 129 12.29 -4.46 0.45
C TYR A 129 13.61 -4.86 1.12
N ARG A 130 14.53 -5.46 0.37
CA ARG A 130 15.79 -5.97 0.92
C ARG A 130 16.67 -4.81 1.38
N GLY A 131 17.15 -4.90 2.62
CA GLY A 131 18.06 -3.91 3.20
C GLY A 131 17.35 -2.66 3.75
N ILE A 132 16.02 -2.58 3.69
CA ILE A 132 15.29 -1.56 4.45
C ILE A 132 15.44 -1.90 5.93
N ARG A 133 15.95 -0.94 6.72
CA ARG A 133 16.00 -1.06 8.19
C ARG A 133 14.57 -1.11 8.75
N PRO A 134 14.18 -2.19 9.45
CA PRO A 134 12.88 -2.28 10.09
C PRO A 134 12.69 -1.20 11.15
N ARG A 135 11.59 -0.47 11.04
CA ARG A 135 11.06 0.49 12.02
C ARG A 135 9.54 0.40 12.05
N VAL A 136 8.95 0.84 13.15
CA VAL A 136 7.50 0.96 13.29
C VAL A 136 7.13 2.43 13.40
N LEU A 137 6.08 2.82 12.67
CA LEU A 137 5.57 4.18 12.69
C LEU A 137 4.11 4.22 13.15
N PHE A 138 3.77 5.34 13.77
CA PHE A 138 2.43 5.69 14.25
C PHE A 138 2.00 6.96 13.54
N GLU A 139 0.90 6.91 12.83
CA GLU A 139 0.38 8.03 12.05
C GLU A 139 -1.12 8.21 12.23
N GLU A 140 -1.62 9.32 11.71
CA GLU A 140 -3.03 9.67 11.65
C GLU A 140 -3.88 8.59 10.98
N LEU A 141 -4.98 8.25 11.62
CA LEU A 141 -6.03 7.42 11.04
C LEU A 141 -6.93 8.30 10.17
N LEU A 142 -6.83 8.12 8.84
CA LEU A 142 -7.73 8.75 7.89
C LEU A 142 -9.02 7.94 7.77
N GLU A 143 -10.09 8.48 8.34
CA GLU A 143 -11.42 7.88 8.35
C GLU A 143 -12.49 8.98 8.24
N HIS A 144 -13.51 8.73 7.44
CA HIS A 144 -14.67 9.61 7.28
C HIS A 144 -15.95 8.80 7.51
N ASN A 145 -16.81 9.24 8.44
CA ASN A 145 -18.04 8.52 8.81
C ASN A 145 -17.86 7.04 9.17
N GLY A 146 -16.71 6.68 9.77
CA GLY A 146 -16.38 5.29 10.12
C GLY A 146 -15.81 4.46 8.96
N GLU A 147 -15.69 5.05 7.76
CA GLU A 147 -15.07 4.41 6.60
C GLU A 147 -13.63 4.88 6.41
N LEU A 148 -12.73 3.92 6.14
CA LEU A 148 -11.35 4.22 5.81
C LEU A 148 -11.25 5.07 4.55
N ALA A 149 -10.17 5.87 4.48
CA ALA A 149 -9.88 6.70 3.32
C ALA A 149 -9.93 5.93 2.00
N ILE A 150 -10.31 6.66 0.95
CA ILE A 150 -10.38 6.17 -0.41
C ILE A 150 -8.95 6.04 -0.97
N ASP A 151 -8.65 4.90 -1.60
CA ASP A 151 -7.36 4.70 -2.26
C ASP A 151 -7.48 5.05 -3.76
N TYR A 152 -6.58 5.90 -4.23
CA TYR A 152 -6.43 6.24 -5.65
C TYR A 152 -5.21 5.53 -6.25
N ASN A 153 -5.48 4.62 -7.18
CA ASN A 153 -4.45 3.94 -7.95
C ASN A 153 -4.34 4.58 -9.34
N VAL A 154 -3.35 5.44 -9.53
CA VAL A 154 -3.07 6.11 -10.82
C VAL A 154 -2.20 5.20 -11.68
N TYR A 155 -2.67 4.86 -12.88
CA TYR A 155 -1.94 4.03 -13.83
C TYR A 155 -1.26 4.89 -14.89
N CYS A 156 0.08 4.92 -14.84
CA CYS A 156 0.88 5.73 -15.76
C CYS A 156 1.55 4.86 -16.84
N PHE A 157 1.50 5.32 -18.10
CA PHE A 157 2.13 4.67 -19.25
C PHE A 157 2.95 5.69 -20.04
N GLY A 158 4.25 5.41 -20.20
CA GLY A 158 5.16 6.35 -20.85
C GLY A 158 5.40 7.64 -20.04
N GLY A 159 5.19 7.60 -18.71
CA GLY A 159 5.30 8.77 -17.84
C GLY A 159 3.99 9.52 -17.63
N GLU A 160 2.96 9.26 -18.43
CA GLU A 160 1.69 9.98 -18.40
C GLU A 160 0.59 9.17 -17.70
N PRO A 161 -0.25 9.77 -16.83
CA PRO A 161 -1.42 9.11 -16.27
C PRO A 161 -2.42 8.78 -17.39
N ARG A 162 -3.02 7.59 -17.34
CA ARG A 162 -4.00 7.14 -18.34
C ARG A 162 -5.37 6.87 -17.76
N PHE A 163 -5.43 6.33 -16.56
CA PHE A 163 -6.66 6.10 -15.84
C PHE A 163 -6.39 5.97 -14.34
N VAL A 164 -7.43 6.16 -13.55
CA VAL A 164 -7.40 6.09 -12.10
C VAL A 164 -8.39 5.01 -11.66
N ARG A 165 -7.97 4.13 -10.74
CA ARG A 165 -8.88 3.23 -10.05
C ARG A 165 -9.09 3.72 -8.63
N VAL A 166 -10.34 3.96 -8.29
CA VAL A 166 -10.79 4.44 -6.99
C VAL A 166 -11.30 3.23 -6.21
N TRP A 167 -10.66 2.93 -5.07
CA TRP A 167 -11.05 1.83 -4.20
C TRP A 167 -11.72 2.39 -2.94
N ARG A 168 -12.96 1.98 -2.68
CA ARG A 168 -13.70 2.35 -1.45
C ARG A 168 -13.98 1.10 -0.62
N GLY A 169 -14.03 1.26 0.71
CA GLY A 169 -14.30 0.14 1.61
C GLY A 169 -13.20 -0.92 1.63
N LYS A 170 -11.94 -0.53 1.38
CA LYS A 170 -10.81 -1.46 1.41
C LYS A 170 -10.75 -2.15 2.78
N PHE A 171 -10.58 -3.48 2.77
CA PHE A 171 -10.62 -4.36 3.96
C PHE A 171 -12.02 -4.57 4.57
N GLY A 172 -13.08 -3.97 4.02
CA GLY A 172 -14.46 -4.20 4.41
C GLY A 172 -15.20 -5.17 3.46
N PRO A 173 -16.43 -5.59 3.84
CA PRO A 173 -17.27 -6.46 3.02
C PRO A 173 -17.78 -5.78 1.74
N GLU A 174 -17.86 -4.45 1.73
CA GLU A 174 -18.41 -3.63 0.64
C GLU A 174 -17.31 -2.96 -0.19
N LEU A 175 -16.27 -3.72 -0.52
CA LEU A 175 -15.17 -3.20 -1.34
C LEU A 175 -15.66 -2.91 -2.77
N THR A 176 -15.55 -1.64 -3.17
CA THR A 176 -15.91 -1.16 -4.51
C THR A 176 -14.66 -0.70 -5.24
N VAL A 177 -14.60 -0.97 -6.54
CA VAL A 177 -13.52 -0.47 -7.39
C VAL A 177 -14.10 0.08 -8.68
N THR A 178 -14.00 1.39 -8.85
CA THR A 178 -14.46 2.09 -10.06
C THR A 178 -13.24 2.62 -10.81
N THR A 179 -13.25 2.45 -12.12
CA THR A 179 -12.19 2.96 -13.01
C THR A 179 -12.68 4.23 -13.69
N TYR A 180 -11.84 5.24 -13.73
CA TYR A 180 -12.09 6.52 -14.38
C TYR A 180 -10.96 6.88 -15.34
N ASP A 181 -11.25 7.69 -16.35
CA ASP A 181 -10.21 8.41 -17.10
C ASP A 181 -9.56 9.51 -16.22
N THR A 182 -8.63 10.27 -16.78
CA THR A 182 -7.92 11.34 -16.06
C THR A 182 -8.80 12.56 -15.75
N ASP A 183 -9.97 12.67 -16.37
CA ASP A 183 -10.95 13.72 -16.13
C ASP A 183 -12.09 13.23 -15.20
N PHE A 184 -11.87 12.10 -14.51
CA PHE A 184 -12.84 11.45 -13.64
C PHE A 184 -14.17 11.06 -14.31
N ARG A 185 -14.16 10.79 -15.62
CA ARG A 185 -15.30 10.14 -16.30
C ARG A 185 -15.17 8.64 -16.15
N GLN A 186 -16.24 8.00 -15.70
CA GLN A 186 -16.24 6.57 -15.43
C GLN A 186 -16.00 5.77 -16.71
N ILE A 187 -15.02 4.87 -16.68
CA ILE A 187 -14.74 3.93 -17.75
C ILE A 187 -15.41 2.60 -17.40
N PRO A 188 -16.29 2.05 -18.26
CA PRO A 188 -16.82 0.71 -18.09
C PRO A 188 -15.67 -0.31 -18.18
N THR A 189 -15.19 -0.81 -17.04
CA THR A 189 -14.13 -1.83 -17.01
C THR A 189 -14.64 -3.17 -16.53
N TRP A 190 -14.30 -4.23 -17.26
CA TRP A 190 -14.61 -5.62 -16.93
C TRP A 190 -13.63 -6.25 -15.92
N LEU A 191 -12.59 -5.51 -15.51
CA LEU A 191 -11.50 -5.98 -14.65
C LEU A 191 -11.80 -5.76 -13.15
N VAL A 192 -12.83 -6.43 -12.66
CA VAL A 192 -12.99 -6.62 -11.21
C VAL A 192 -12.22 -7.90 -10.83
N PRO A 193 -11.35 -7.90 -9.80
CA PRO A 193 -10.80 -9.13 -9.24
C PRO A 193 -11.90 -10.16 -9.04
N SER A 194 -11.64 -11.42 -9.40
CA SER A 194 -12.62 -12.53 -9.37
C SER A 194 -13.27 -12.77 -7.98
N SER A 195 -12.79 -12.11 -6.94
CA SER A 195 -13.27 -12.16 -5.55
C SER A 195 -14.18 -10.99 -5.14
N LEU A 196 -14.43 -10.01 -6.01
CA LEU A 196 -15.23 -8.82 -5.66
C LEU A 196 -16.59 -8.86 -6.36
N ARG A 197 -17.66 -8.60 -5.60
CA ARG A 197 -19.00 -8.41 -6.18
C ARG A 197 -18.95 -7.25 -7.17
N ARG A 198 -19.50 -7.49 -8.36
CA ARG A 198 -19.72 -6.46 -9.37
C ARG A 198 -20.66 -5.42 -8.75
N ILE A 199 -20.21 -4.18 -8.61
CA ILE A 199 -21.16 -3.07 -8.52
C ILE A 199 -21.47 -2.67 -9.95
N ARG A 200 -22.72 -2.91 -10.35
CA ARG A 200 -23.27 -2.54 -11.66
C ARG A 200 -23.81 -1.12 -11.69
N GLU A 201 -23.76 -0.42 -10.57
CA GLU A 201 -24.35 0.92 -10.42
C GLU A 201 -23.29 1.99 -10.64
N GLU A 202 -23.67 3.04 -11.37
CA GLU A 202 -22.96 4.31 -11.39
C GLU A 202 -22.71 4.72 -9.94
N THR A 203 -21.45 4.86 -9.56
CA THR A 203 -21.08 5.43 -8.27
C THR A 203 -20.81 6.90 -8.49
N ASP A 204 -21.34 7.77 -7.63
CA ASP A 204 -21.02 9.19 -7.69
C ASP A 204 -19.50 9.41 -7.78
N PRO A 205 -19.05 10.32 -8.67
CA PRO A 205 -17.65 10.65 -8.76
C PRO A 205 -17.13 11.07 -7.38
N PRO A 206 -15.88 10.74 -7.03
CA PRO A 206 -15.31 11.21 -5.78
C PRO A 206 -15.39 12.75 -5.69
N PRO A 207 -15.60 13.33 -4.49
CA PRO A 207 -15.58 14.77 -4.33
C PRO A 207 -14.21 15.33 -4.72
N ASN A 208 -14.22 16.47 -5.44
CA ASN A 208 -13.03 17.24 -5.82
C ASN A 208 -12.29 17.81 -4.61
#